data_AF-A0A8S4R3A9-F1
#
_entry.id   AF-A0A8S4R3A9-F1
#
_cell.length_a   1.000
_cell.length_b   1.000
_cell.length_c   1.000
_cell.angle_alpha   90.00
_cell.angle_beta   90.00
_cell.angle_gamma   90.00
#
_symmetry.space_group_name_H-M   'P 1'
#
loop_
_entity.id
_entity.type
_entity.pdbx_description
1 polymer ?
#
loop_
_entity_poly.entity_id
_entity_poly.type
_entity_poly.pdbx_seq_one_letter_code
_entity_poly.pdbx_strand_id
1 'polypeptide(L)' 'MGLIRRLRITQRAMERAMLGVALRDQIRNEEIRRRIRANNIAQRVAKLKWKWAGNIAGRTGGRWGSKVLEW' A
#
# COMPACT_ATOMS: atom_id res chain seq x y z
N MET A 1 5.65 -2.62 11.61
CA MET A 1 6.12 -1.57 10.69
C MET A 1 6.89 -2.04 9.43
N GLY A 2 7.49 -3.25 9.40
CA GLY A 2 8.37 -3.68 8.30
C GLY A 2 7.71 -3.92 6.93
N LEU A 3 6.46 -4.41 6.89
CA LEU A 3 5.79 -4.79 5.63
C LEU A 3 5.51 -3.57 4.72
N ILE A 4 5.02 -2.48 5.29
CA ILE A 4 4.71 -1.24 4.54
C ILE A 4 5.99 -0.66 3.92
N ARG A 5 7.11 -0.73 4.64
CA ARG A 5 8.42 -0.30 4.13
C ARG A 5 8.85 -1.13 2.93
N ARG A 6 8.70 -2.46 2.99
CA ARG A 6 9.03 -3.36 1.87
C ARG A 6 8.15 -3.06 0.64
N LEU A 7 6.84 -2.89 0.84
CA LEU A 7 5.91 -2.53 -0.24
C LEU A 7 6.23 -1.17 -0.88
N ARG A 8 6.69 -0.19 -0.10
CA ARG A 8 7.14 1.10 -0.65
C ARG A 8 8.42 0.97 -1.47
N ILE A 9 9.33 0.08 -1.07
CA ILE A 9 10.57 -0.18 -1.82
C ILE A 9 10.25 -0.87 -3.15
N THR A 10 9.41 -1.92 -3.12
CA THR A 10 9.01 -2.64 -4.34
C THR A 10 8.25 -1.74 -5.30
N GLN A 11 7.31 -0.93 -4.81
CA GLN A 11 6.61 0.07 -5.63
C GLN A 11 7.61 1.02 -6.31
N ARG A 12 8.59 1.53 -5.57
CA ARG A 12 9.59 2.47 -6.11
C ARG A 12 10.53 1.85 -7.15
N ALA A 13 10.85 0.56 -7.00
CA ALA A 13 11.61 -0.19 -8.00
C ALA A 13 10.80 -0.37 -9.29
N MET A 14 9.51 -0.73 -9.15
CA MET A 14 8.59 -0.87 -10.27
C MET A 14 8.38 0.47 -11.00
N GLU A 15 8.17 1.56 -10.27
CA GLU A 15 8.05 2.92 -10.83
C GLU A 15 9.27 3.32 -11.66
N ARG A 16 10.49 2.99 -11.20
CA ARG A 16 11.73 3.23 -11.96
C ARG A 16 11.80 2.40 -13.23
N ALA A 17 11.47 1.11 -13.14
CA ALA A 17 11.47 0.21 -14.29
C ALA A 17 10.47 0.67 -15.36
N MET A 18 9.27 1.12 -14.96
CA MET A 18 8.24 1.63 -15.88
C MET A 18 8.69 2.89 -16.63
N LEU A 19 9.51 3.75 -16.02
CA LEU A 19 10.06 4.94 -16.66
C LEU A 19 11.39 4.68 -17.39
N GLY A 20 11.94 3.48 -17.32
CA GLY A 20 13.27 3.17 -17.87
C GLY A 20 14.42 3.91 -17.19
N VAL A 21 14.24 4.33 -15.92
CA VAL A 21 15.22 5.16 -15.20
C VAL A 21 16.16 4.28 -14.36
N ALA A 22 17.46 4.45 -14.57
CA ALA A 22 18.49 3.80 -13.78
C ALA A 22 18.84 4.59 -12.51
N LEU A 23 19.52 3.94 -11.56
CA LEU A 23 20.02 4.62 -10.36
C LEU A 23 21.07 5.69 -10.69
N ARG A 24 21.78 5.53 -11.81
CA ARG A 24 22.81 6.47 -12.29
C ARG A 24 22.24 7.81 -12.72
N ASP A 25 20.98 7.84 -13.14
CA ASP A 25 20.32 9.06 -13.59
C ASP A 25 20.04 10.01 -12.41
N GLN A 26 20.22 9.55 -11.15
CA GLN A 26 20.08 10.34 -9.92
C GLN A 26 18.76 11.11 -9.83
N ILE A 27 17.71 10.62 -10.51
CA ILE A 27 16.41 11.27 -10.54
C ILE A 27 15.78 11.21 -9.15
N ARG A 28 15.40 12.38 -8.65
CA ARG A 28 14.72 12.53 -7.36
C ARG A 28 13.44 11.71 -7.35
N ASN A 29 13.19 11.06 -6.22
CA ASN A 29 12.02 10.22 -6.09
C ASN A 29 10.68 10.98 -6.18
N GLU A 30 10.68 12.28 -5.88
CA GLU A 30 9.52 13.15 -6.01
C GLU A 30 9.13 13.34 -7.48
N GLU A 31 10.12 13.46 -8.35
CA GLU A 31 9.92 13.60 -9.80
C GLU A 31 9.34 12.31 -10.40
N ILE A 32 9.86 11.15 -9.98
CA ILE A 32 9.31 9.83 -10.37
C ILE A 32 7.83 9.72 -9.97
N ARG A 33 7.49 10.16 -8.75
CA ARG A 33 6.10 10.16 -8.25
C ARG A 33 5.21 11.12 -9.03
N ARG A 34 5.71 12.31 -9.38
CA ARG A 34 4.96 13.30 -10.16
C ARG A 34 4.58 12.77 -11.53
N ARG A 35 5.49 12.04 -12.19
CA ARG A 35 5.28 11.48 -13.53
C ARG A 35 4.25 10.35 -13.55
N ILE A 36 4.30 9.43 -12.59
CA ILE A 36 3.49 8.21 -12.63
C ILE A 36 2.10 8.41 -12.00
N ARG A 37 1.91 9.43 -11.14
CA ARG A 37 0.68 9.63 -10.32
C ARG A 37 0.19 8.32 -9.68
N ALA A 38 1.11 7.38 -9.37
CA ALA A 38 0.74 6.11 -8.78
C ALA A 38 0.19 6.35 -7.37
N ASN A 39 -0.93 5.70 -7.06
CA ASN A 39 -1.53 5.77 -5.73
C ASN A 39 -0.56 5.21 -4.67
N ASN A 40 -0.55 5.85 -3.50
CA ASN A 40 0.29 5.42 -2.39
C ASN A 40 -0.16 4.04 -1.87
N ILE A 41 0.69 3.02 -2.01
CA ILE A 41 0.35 1.64 -1.63
C ILE A 41 0.03 1.51 -0.15
N ALA A 42 0.63 2.34 0.72
CA ALA A 42 0.35 2.32 2.15
C ALA A 42 -1.10 2.74 2.44
N GLN A 43 -1.56 3.81 1.78
CA GLN A 43 -2.94 4.27 1.89
C GLN A 43 -3.92 3.24 1.32
N ARG A 44 -3.57 2.61 0.19
CA ARG A 44 -4.41 1.57 -0.41
C ARG A 44 -4.54 0.34 0.49
N VAL A 45 -3.43 -0.13 1.06
CA VAL A 45 -3.43 -1.25 2.02
C VAL A 45 -4.27 -0.90 3.25
N ALA A 46 -4.12 0.31 3.80
CA ALA A 46 -4.93 0.77 4.92
C ALA A 46 -6.42 0.80 4.56
N LYS A 47 -6.79 1.39 3.42
CA LYS A 47 -8.18 1.46 2.96
C LYS A 47 -8.80 0.07 2.77
N LEU A 48 -8.05 -0.87 2.19
CA LEU A 48 -8.51 -2.24 2.01
C LEU A 48 -8.70 -2.96 3.34
N LYS A 49 -7.77 -2.79 4.29
CA LYS A 49 -7.90 -3.33 5.64
C LYS A 49 -9.15 -2.77 6.36
N TRP A 50 -9.37 -1.47 6.29
CA TRP A 50 -10.56 -0.84 6.88
C TRP A 50 -11.86 -1.29 6.20
N LYS A 51 -11.87 -1.42 4.87
CA LYS A 51 -13.03 -1.95 4.14
C LYS A 51 -13.34 -3.39 4.57
N TRP A 52 -12.31 -4.22 4.74
CA TRP A 52 -12.46 -5.59 5.23
C TRP A 52 -12.99 -5.61 6.67
N ALA A 53 -12.43 -4.78 7.55
CA ALA A 53 -12.89 -4.67 8.93
C ALA A 53 -14.36 -4.25 9.00
N GLY A 54 -14.77 -3.23 8.24
CA GLY A 54 -16.18 -2.80 8.17
C GLY A 54 -17.10 -3.89 7.63
N ASN A 55 -16.68 -4.63 6.60
CA ASN A 55 -17.43 -5.77 6.08
C ASN A 55 -17.58 -6.92 7.09
N ILE A 56 -16.63 -7.08 8.02
CA ILE A 56 -16.72 -8.08 9.08
C ILE A 56 -17.55 -7.59 10.26
N ALA A 57 -17.40 -6.32 10.66
CA ALA A 57 -18.18 -5.73 11.74
C ALA A 57 -19.69 -5.78 11.47
N GLY A 58 -20.11 -5.69 10.21
CA GLY A 58 -21.53 -5.84 9.81
C GLY A 58 -22.04 -7.28 9.72
N ARG A 59 -21.20 -8.30 9.94
CA ARG A 59 -21.62 -9.72 9.90
C ARG A 59 -22.06 -10.18 11.30
N THR A 60 -23.37 -10.33 11.47
CA THR A 60 -24.05 -10.70 12.73
C THR A 60 -23.93 -12.17 13.15
N GLY A 61 -23.09 -12.97 12.50
CA GLY A 61 -22.80 -14.34 12.94
C GLY A 61 -21.43 -14.37 13.59
N GLY A 62 -21.35 -14.53 14.91
CA GLY A 62 -20.16 -14.51 15.77
C GLY A 62 -19.03 -15.47 15.36
N ARG A 63 -18.43 -15.22 14.20
CA ARG A 63 -17.27 -15.92 13.66
C ARG A 63 -16.02 -15.22 14.16
N TRP A 64 -14.91 -15.95 14.18
CA TRP A 64 -13.57 -15.47 14.59
C TRP A 64 -13.21 -14.07 14.08
N GLY A 65 -13.66 -13.68 12.90
CA GLY A 65 -13.43 -12.35 12.33
C GLY A 65 -13.86 -11.20 13.23
N SER A 66 -14.99 -11.31 13.95
CA SER A 66 -15.45 -10.25 14.86
C SER A 66 -14.58 -10.15 16.12
N LYS A 67 -14.11 -11.30 16.65
CA LYS A 67 -13.18 -11.35 17.79
C LYS A 67 -11.82 -10.71 17.49
N VAL A 68 -11.37 -10.78 16.23
CA VAL A 68 -10.11 -10.15 15.79
C VAL A 68 -10.23 -8.61 15.72
N LEU A 69 -11.44 -8.07 15.77
CA LEU A 69 -11.71 -6.64 15.79
C LEU A 69 -11.92 -6.07 17.21
N GLU A 70 -12.07 -6.92 18.23
CA GLU A 70 -12.11 -6.51 19.63
C GLU A 70 -10.67 -6.25 20.10
N TRP A 71 -10.40 -5.02 20.57
CA TRP A 71 -9.10 -4.57 21.07
C TRP A 71 -9.18 -4.26 22.55
#